data_AF-X1RCX4-F1
#
_entry.id   AF-X1RCX4-F1
#
_cell.length_a   1.000
_cell.length_b   1.000
_cell.length_c   1.000
_cell.angle_alpha   90.00
_cell.angle_beta   90.00
_cell.angle_gamma   90.00
#
_symmetry.space_group_name_H-M   'P 1'
#
loop_
_entity.id
_entity.type
_entity.pdbx_description
1 polymer ?
#
loop_
_entity_poly.entity_id
_entity_poly.type
_entity_poly.pdbx_seq_one_letter_code
_entity_poly.pdbx_strand_id
1 'polypeptide(L)' 'MIKEKMYEKVQLFKRLGYSRSEINSELEIDPKTAAKYYAM' A
#
# COMPACT_ATOMS: atom_id res chain seq x y z
N MET A 1 6.89 -13.78 3.63
CA MET A 1 6.90 -12.81 4.74
C MET A 1 6.26 -11.52 4.29
N ILE A 2 5.18 -11.10 4.95
CA ILE A 2 4.66 -9.75 4.82
C ILE A 2 5.68 -8.85 5.53
N LYS A 3 6.30 -7.91 4.82
CA LYS A 3 7.08 -6.86 5.49
C LYS A 3 6.08 -6.03 6.28
N GLU A 4 5.98 -6.26 7.59
CA GLU A 4 5.01 -5.62 8.50
C GLU A 4 4.99 -4.10 8.32
N LYS A 5 6.18 -3.49 8.24
CA LYS A 5 6.36 -2.05 7.95
C LYS A 5 5.75 -1.58 6.62
N MET A 6 5.73 -2.42 5.59
CA MET A 6 5.12 -2.07 4.30
C MET A 6 3.60 -2.14 4.37
N TYR A 7 3.07 -3.15 5.05
CA TYR A 7 1.65 -3.26 5.32
C TYR A 7 1.13 -2.06 6.12
N GLU A 8 1.81 -1.71 7.22
CA GLU A 8 1.44 -0.56 8.05
C GLU A 8 1.40 0.74 7.26
N LYS A 9 2.39 0.99 6.40
CA LYS A 9 2.41 2.16 5.51
C LYS A 9 1.20 2.16 4.58
N VAL A 10 0.94 1.07 3.86
CA VAL A 10 -0.20 0.99 2.93
C VAL A 10 -1.53 1.19 3.65
N GLN A 11 -1.70 0.62 4.85
CA GLN A 11 -2.91 0.79 5.67
C GLN A 11 -3.05 2.22 6.21
N LEU A 12 -1.94 2.92 6.50
CA LEU A 12 -1.98 4.33 6.85
C LEU A 12 -2.50 5.17 5.68
N PHE A 13 -1.92 5.01 4.48
CA PHE A 13 -2.37 5.74 3.28
C PHE A 13 -3.84 5.45 2.95
N LYS A 14 -4.27 4.18 3.05
CA LYS A 14 -5.67 3.79 2.88
C LYS A 14 -6.60 4.52 3.86
N ARG A 15 -6.21 4.64 5.13
CA ARG A 15 -6.97 5.40 6.16
C ARG A 15 -6.99 6.91 5.90
N LEU A 16 -5.95 7.44 5.24
CA LEU A 16 -5.89 8.83 4.80
C LEU A 16 -6.72 9.09 3.51
N GLY A 17 -7.31 8.05 2.93
CA GLY A 17 -8.19 8.15 1.75
C GLY A 17 -7.50 7.95 0.41
N TYR A 18 -6.23 7.55 0.40
CA TYR A 18 -5.49 7.32 -0.84
C TYR A 18 -6.01 6.09 -1.59
N SER A 19 -6.09 6.20 -2.91
CA SER A 19 -6.35 5.08 -3.80
C SER A 19 -5.12 4.18 -3.97
N ARG A 20 -5.34 2.96 -4.48
CA ARG A 20 -4.27 2.00 -4.78
C ARG A 20 -3.21 2.54 -5.74
N SER A 21 -3.63 3.33 -6.73
CA SER A 21 -2.74 3.91 -7.73
C SER A 21 -1.86 5.00 -7.12
N GLU A 22 -2.43 5.85 -6.25
CA GLU A 22 -1.67 6.87 -5.53
C GLU A 22 -0.66 6.21 -4.57
N ILE A 23 -1.05 5.14 -3.88
CA ILE A 23 -0.14 4.40 -2.99
C ILE A 23 1.02 3.77 -3.77
N ASN A 24 0.78 3.23 -4.96
CA ASN A 24 1.81 2.71 -5.85
C ASN A 24 2.81 3.82 -6.23
N SER A 25 2.31 5.00 -6.63
CA SER A 25 3.16 6.14 -6.97
C SER A 25 3.94 6.70 -5.76
N GLU A 26 3.30 6.86 -4.60
CA GLU A 26 3.92 7.43 -3.39
C GLU A 26 4.95 6.50 -2.74
N LEU A 27 4.70 5.18 -2.76
CA LEU A 27 5.62 4.20 -2.17
C LEU A 27 6.60 3.61 -3.18
N GLU A 28 6.47 3.96 -4.46
CA GLU A 28 7.27 3.42 -5.57
C GLU A 28 7.32 1.88 -5.56
N ILE A 29 6.19 1.25 -5.25
CA ILE A 29 6.05 -0.21 -5.18
C ILE A 29 5.22 -0.74 -6.34
N ASP A 30 5.56 -1.92 -6.85
CA ASP A 30 4.80 -2.53 -7.93
C ASP A 30 3.27 -2.56 -7.66
N PRO A 31 2.41 -2.27 -8.67
CA PRO A 31 0.96 -2.23 -8.50
C PRO A 31 0.36 -3.50 -7.90
N LYS A 32 0.92 -4.67 -8.20
CA LYS A 32 0.49 -5.97 -7.63
C LYS A 32 0.81 -6.03 -6.15
N THR A 33 1.92 -5.44 -5.74
CA THR A 33 2.34 -5.32 -4.35
C THR A 33 1.41 -4.36 -3.60
N ALA A 34 1.18 -3.16 -4.14
CA ALA A 34 0.21 -2.22 -3.57
C ALA A 34 -1.18 -2.85 -3.44
N ALA A 35 -1.68 -3.54 -4.47
CA ALA A 35 -2.97 -4.21 -4.44
C ALA A 35 -3.06 -5.30 -3.37
N LYS A 36 -2.01 -6.13 -3.22
CA LYS A 36 -1.95 -7.17 -2.20
C LYS A 36 -2.03 -6.59 -0.79
N TYR A 37 -1.23 -5.56 -0.51
CA TYR A 37 -1.22 -4.92 0.82
C TYR A 37 -2.48 -4.10 1.10
N TYR A 38 -3.14 -3.57 0.07
CA TYR A 38 -4.37 -2.81 0.19
C TYR A 38 -5.61 -3.69 0.45
N ALA A 39 -5.60 -4.91 -0.10
CA ALA A 39 -6.66 -5.90 0.06
C ALA A 39 -6.58 -6.69 1.37
N MET A 40 -5.39 -6.77 1.98
CA MET A 40 -5.24 -7.18 3.38
C MET A 40 -5.87 -6.14 4.31
#